data_AF-A0A535KDI9-F1
#
_entry.id   AF-A0A535KDI9-F1
#
_cell.length_a   1.000
_cell.length_b   1.000
_cell.length_c   1.000
_cell.angle_alpha   90.00
_cell.angle_beta   90.00
_cell.angle_gamma   90.00
#
_symmetry.space_group_name_H-M   'P 1'
#
loop_
_entity.id
_entity.type
_entity.pdbx_description
1 polymer ?
#
loop_
_entity_poly.entity_id
_entity_poly.type
_entity_poly.pdbx_seq_one_letter_code
_entity_poly.pdbx_strand_id
1 'polypeptide(L)'
;MNELKRYLKPLYKHNTERISSEIISYAKDFPRNENPYPNLLWHKFLNLYAIYPDGIENGNAAPLARLIPHIAHIRRLGCNALHILPFLASPLVDAGFDVSDYMRIRDDLGTMEDMKNVIHEAQKLGIRLFMDLVSNHVSEQHEWFQKAQAGDEKYRKYFIVQKEKPHFVGKFHKESAVWARYIVNGEERHVNIAYCVLDQSWI
;
A
#
# COMPACT_ATOMS: atom_id res chain seq x y z
N MET A 1 1.68 -16.36 18.97
CA MET A 1 0.26 -16.68 18.73
C MET A 1 -0.67 -15.87 19.65
N ASN A 2 -0.42 -15.83 20.96
CA ASN A 2 -1.29 -15.12 21.91
C ASN A 2 -1.38 -13.60 21.67
N GLU A 3 -0.29 -12.95 21.23
CA GLU A 3 -0.29 -11.52 20.92
C GLU A 3 -1.15 -11.17 19.70
N LEU A 4 -1.05 -11.90 18.59
CA LEU A 4 -1.89 -11.68 17.41
C LEU A 4 -3.38 -11.75 17.79
N LYS A 5 -3.77 -12.78 18.54
CA LYS A 5 -5.14 -12.95 19.02
C LYS A 5 -5.59 -11.79 19.92
N ARG A 6 -4.70 -11.26 20.76
CA ARG A 6 -4.99 -10.09 21.62
C ARG A 6 -5.41 -8.87 20.79
N TYR A 7 -4.75 -8.60 19.67
CA TYR A 7 -5.08 -7.46 18.80
C TYR A 7 -6.28 -7.71 17.89
N LEU A 8 -6.49 -8.96 17.44
CA LEU A 8 -7.63 -9.31 16.60
C LEU A 8 -8.95 -9.41 17.37
N LYS A 9 -8.92 -9.77 18.66
CA LYS A 9 -10.12 -10.02 19.47
C LYS A 9 -11.12 -8.86 19.51
N PRO A 10 -10.70 -7.59 19.74
CA PRO A 10 -11.62 -6.46 19.73
C PRO A 10 -12.27 -6.22 18.36
N LEU A 11 -11.57 -6.54 17.27
CA LEU A 11 -12.00 -6.29 15.90
C LEU A 11 -12.93 -7.39 15.38
N TYR A 12 -12.58 -8.66 15.61
CA TYR A 12 -13.22 -9.81 14.96
C TYR A 12 -14.03 -10.70 15.91
N LYS A 13 -13.97 -10.45 17.23
CA LYS A 13 -14.79 -11.11 18.26
C LYS A 13 -14.75 -12.64 18.13
N HIS A 14 -15.88 -13.29 17.80
CA HIS A 14 -15.97 -14.75 17.68
C HIS A 14 -15.17 -15.32 16.50
N ASN A 15 -14.81 -14.51 15.50
CA ASN A 15 -14.01 -14.96 14.35
C ASN A 15 -12.49 -14.97 14.61
N THR A 16 -12.05 -14.49 15.78
CA THR A 16 -10.63 -14.29 16.10
C THR A 16 -9.80 -15.55 15.93
N GLU A 17 -10.30 -16.69 16.40
CA GLU A 17 -9.60 -17.96 16.30
C GLU A 17 -9.35 -18.34 14.84
N ARG A 18 -10.42 -18.43 14.04
CA ARG A 18 -10.36 -18.75 12.61
C ARG A 18 -9.41 -17.82 11.85
N ILE A 19 -9.59 -16.51 11.99
CA ILE A 19 -8.78 -15.51 11.26
C ILE A 19 -7.31 -15.58 11.67
N SER A 20 -7.01 -15.73 12.96
CA SER A 20 -5.63 -15.85 13.41
C SER A 20 -4.94 -17.10 12.86
N SER A 21 -5.67 -18.22 12.76
CA SER A 21 -5.16 -19.46 12.17
C SER A 21 -4.91 -19.32 10.66
N GLU A 22 -5.81 -18.67 9.94
CA GLU A 22 -5.63 -18.38 8.50
C GLU A 22 -4.40 -17.50 8.26
N ILE A 23 -4.26 -16.38 8.98
CA ILE A 23 -3.10 -15.49 8.86
C ILE A 23 -1.80 -16.25 9.13
N ILE A 24 -1.75 -17.06 10.20
CA ILE A 24 -0.56 -17.85 10.52
C ILE A 24 -0.29 -18.89 9.44
N SER A 25 -1.32 -19.51 8.87
CA SER A 25 -1.15 -20.47 7.78
C SER A 25 -0.49 -19.82 6.58
N TYR A 26 -1.02 -18.69 6.10
CA TYR A 26 -0.42 -17.94 5.00
C TYR A 26 1.00 -17.49 5.33
N ALA A 27 1.24 -16.99 6.55
CA ALA A 27 2.56 -16.51 6.96
C ALA A 27 3.65 -17.60 6.98
N LYS A 28 3.30 -18.88 7.09
CA LYS A 28 4.26 -20.00 7.06
C LYS A 28 4.88 -20.20 5.68
N ASP A 29 4.16 -19.84 4.63
CA ASP A 29 4.61 -20.02 3.25
C ASP A 29 5.55 -18.90 2.79
N PHE A 30 5.67 -17.83 3.58
CA PHE A 30 6.61 -16.75 3.31
C PHE A 30 8.01 -17.10 3.83
N PRO A 31 9.06 -16.93 3.02
CA PRO A 31 10.43 -17.16 3.45
C PRO A 31 10.75 -16.26 4.64
N ARG A 32 11.24 -16.86 5.73
CA ARG A 32 11.78 -16.11 6.85
C ARG A 32 13.15 -15.58 6.44
N ASN A 33 13.18 -14.38 5.90
CA ASN A 33 14.44 -13.70 5.65
C ASN A 33 15.04 -13.30 7.00
N GLU A 34 16.32 -13.61 7.21
CA GLU A 34 17.07 -13.00 8.29
C GLU A 34 16.96 -11.49 8.13
N ASN A 35 16.69 -10.77 9.22
CA ASN A 35 16.65 -9.32 9.17
C ASN A 35 18.06 -8.84 8.78
N PRO A 36 18.28 -8.31 7.56
CA PRO A 36 19.61 -7.88 7.14
C PRO A 36 20.08 -6.64 7.91
N TYR A 37 19.23 -6.14 8.81
CA TYR A 37 19.41 -4.92 9.57
C TYR A 37 19.23 -5.15 11.07
N PRO A 38 20.26 -5.68 11.76
CA PRO A 38 20.15 -6.13 13.15
C PRO A 38 19.92 -5.01 14.16
N ASN A 39 20.27 -3.76 13.83
CA ASN A 39 20.08 -2.62 14.73
C ASN A 39 18.61 -2.17 14.78
N LEU A 40 17.90 -2.48 15.86
CA LEU A 40 16.50 -2.10 16.08
C LEU A 40 16.25 -0.58 16.12
N LEU A 41 17.28 0.24 16.36
CA LEU A 41 17.19 1.70 16.39
C LEU A 41 17.47 2.36 15.02
N TRP A 42 17.58 1.58 13.94
CA TRP A 42 17.93 2.08 12.61
C TRP A 42 17.06 3.26 12.15
N HIS A 43 15.77 3.23 12.49
CA HIS A 43 14.79 4.24 12.09
C HIS A 43 15.10 5.63 12.68
N LYS A 44 15.83 5.71 13.81
CA LYS A 44 16.26 6.99 14.41
C LYS A 44 17.31 7.71 13.57
N PHE A 45 17.98 6.99 12.67
CA PHE A 45 19.03 7.51 11.79
C PHE A 45 18.59 7.47 10.33
N LEU A 46 17.28 7.37 10.07
CA LEU A 46 16.73 7.31 8.73
C LEU A 46 16.99 8.63 7.99
N ASN A 47 17.63 8.53 6.82
CA ASN A 47 17.71 9.61 5.86
C ASN A 47 17.09 9.12 4.55
N LEU A 48 15.86 9.55 4.30
CA LEU A 48 14.98 9.02 3.27
C LEU A 48 15.03 9.88 2.00
N TYR A 49 15.23 9.23 0.86
CA TYR A 49 15.01 9.80 -0.45
C TYR A 49 13.71 9.23 -1.04
N ALA A 50 12.80 10.07 -1.52
CA ALA A 50 11.55 9.62 -2.14
C ALA A 50 11.53 9.99 -3.62
N ILE A 51 11.08 9.06 -4.48
CA ILE A 51 11.06 9.26 -5.93
C ILE A 51 9.91 8.52 -6.60
N TYR A 52 9.28 9.19 -7.57
CA TYR A 52 8.45 8.55 -8.59
C TYR A 52 9.37 7.99 -9.69
N PRO A 53 9.37 6.66 -9.94
CA PRO A 53 10.36 6.04 -10.83
C PRO A 53 10.27 6.52 -12.29
N ASP A 54 9.07 6.85 -12.77
CA ASP A 54 8.81 7.45 -14.09
C ASP A 54 9.42 8.86 -14.25
N GLY A 55 9.66 9.58 -13.16
CA GLY A 55 10.37 10.86 -13.15
C GLY A 55 11.87 10.77 -13.46
N ILE A 56 12.44 9.57 -13.59
CA ILE A 56 13.84 9.39 -14.01
C ILE A 56 13.90 9.57 -15.53
N GLU A 57 14.29 10.75 -15.99
CA GLU A 57 14.42 11.06 -17.41
C GLU A 57 15.69 10.44 -18.04
N ASN A 58 15.67 10.28 -19.37
CA ASN A 58 16.81 9.90 -20.23
C ASN A 58 17.25 8.42 -20.12
N GLY A 59 16.78 7.59 -21.06
CA GLY A 59 17.29 6.23 -21.28
C GLY A 59 16.33 5.36 -22.10
N ASN A 60 16.86 4.30 -22.71
CA ASN A 60 16.05 3.34 -23.49
C ASN A 60 15.49 2.19 -22.63
N ALA A 61 15.86 2.13 -21.35
CA ALA A 61 15.40 1.11 -20.42
C ALA A 61 14.16 1.56 -19.64
N ALA A 62 13.40 0.61 -19.10
CA ALA A 62 12.24 0.89 -18.26
C ALA A 62 12.62 1.72 -17.02
N PRO A 63 11.72 2.58 -16.51
CA PRO A 63 11.93 3.41 -15.33
C PRO A 63 12.58 2.70 -14.12
N LEU A 64 12.12 1.50 -13.74
CA LEU A 64 12.70 0.75 -12.62
C LEU A 64 14.13 0.29 -12.90
N ALA A 65 14.44 -0.13 -14.12
CA ALA A 65 15.80 -0.49 -14.50
C ALA A 65 16.74 0.73 -14.44
N ARG A 66 16.24 1.92 -14.80
CA ARG A 66 16.98 3.18 -14.69
C ARG A 66 17.23 3.60 -13.24
N LEU A 67 16.43 3.15 -12.28
CA LEU A 67 16.64 3.46 -10.86
C LEU A 67 17.95 2.89 -10.31
N ILE A 68 18.40 1.73 -10.81
CA ILE A 68 19.61 1.01 -10.34
C ILE A 68 20.85 1.93 -10.26
N PRO A 69 21.30 2.61 -11.34
CA PRO A 69 22.44 3.53 -11.27
C PRO A 69 22.20 4.75 -10.35
N HIS A 70 20.95 5.13 -10.09
CA HIS A 70 20.61 6.23 -9.18
C HIS A 70 20.75 5.83 -7.70
N ILE A 71 20.61 4.55 -7.33
CA ILE A 71 20.75 4.09 -5.94
C ILE A 71 22.15 4.44 -5.38
N ALA A 72 23.20 4.28 -6.20
CA ALA A 72 24.55 4.67 -5.81
C ALA A 72 24.69 6.18 -5.59
N HIS A 73 24.00 7.01 -6.38
CA HIS A 73 23.96 8.45 -6.18
C HIS A 73 23.21 8.83 -4.89
N ILE A 74 22.04 8.23 -4.65
CA ILE A 74 21.25 8.40 -3.42
C ILE A 74 22.11 8.09 -2.19
N ARG A 75 22.91 7.03 -2.23
CA ARG A 75 23.85 6.72 -1.15
C ARG A 75 24.93 7.80 -0.97
N ARG A 76 25.50 8.33 -2.06
CA ARG A 76 26.50 9.42 -1.98
C ARG A 76 25.93 10.72 -1.41
N LEU A 77 24.62 10.98 -1.58
CA LEU A 77 23.93 12.09 -0.93
C LEU A 77 23.79 11.90 0.60
N GLY A 78 24.16 10.73 1.14
CA GLY A 78 24.04 10.41 2.56
C GLY A 78 22.70 9.81 2.94
N CYS A 79 21.82 9.50 1.98
CA CYS A 79 20.59 8.78 2.23
C CYS A 79 20.89 7.30 2.49
N ASN A 80 20.13 6.70 3.41
CA ASN A 80 20.22 5.27 3.75
C ASN A 80 18.91 4.52 3.50
N ALA A 81 17.91 5.21 2.95
CA ALA A 81 16.66 4.63 2.51
C ALA A 81 16.15 5.32 1.24
N LEU A 82 15.39 4.56 0.46
CA LEU A 82 14.73 4.97 -0.76
C LEU A 82 13.25 4.55 -0.68
N HIS A 83 12.36 5.52 -0.74
CA HIS A 83 10.92 5.32 -0.94
C HIS A 83 10.62 5.43 -2.43
N ILE A 84 10.28 4.29 -3.02
CA ILE A 84 9.78 4.23 -4.39
C ILE A 84 8.27 4.47 -4.29
N LEU A 85 7.84 5.63 -4.76
CA LEU A 85 6.42 6.01 -4.82
C LEU A 85 5.65 5.05 -5.75
N PRO A 86 4.31 5.01 -5.69
CA PRO A 86 3.54 3.84 -6.11
C PRO A 86 3.93 3.32 -7.51
N PHE A 87 4.33 2.04 -7.52
CA PHE A 87 4.83 1.35 -8.71
C PHE A 87 4.01 0.11 -9.09
N LEU A 88 2.96 -0.19 -8.33
CA LEU A 88 2.05 -1.30 -8.60
C LEU A 88 1.06 -0.91 -9.72
N ALA A 89 0.44 -1.92 -10.33
CA ALA A 89 -0.52 -1.71 -11.40
C ALA A 89 -1.66 -0.78 -10.96
N SER A 90 -1.89 0.29 -11.71
CA SER A 90 -2.88 1.32 -11.42
C SER A 90 -3.29 2.02 -12.74
N PRO A 91 -4.55 2.49 -12.87
CA PRO A 91 -4.98 3.32 -13.98
C PRO A 91 -4.56 4.79 -13.88
N LEU A 92 -3.82 5.16 -12.83
CA LEU A 92 -3.23 6.48 -12.58
C LEU A 92 -4.22 7.62 -12.35
N VAL A 93 -5.44 7.31 -11.92
CA VAL A 93 -6.44 8.32 -11.55
C VAL A 93 -5.99 9.07 -10.28
N ASP A 94 -5.31 8.38 -9.36
CA ASP A 94 -4.75 8.94 -8.12
C ASP A 94 -3.23 8.77 -8.05
N ALA A 95 -2.53 9.10 -9.14
CA ALA A 95 -1.06 9.07 -9.23
C ALA A 95 -0.43 7.73 -8.79
N GLY A 96 -1.14 6.61 -8.98
CA GLY A 96 -0.67 5.27 -8.61
C GLY A 96 -1.19 4.74 -7.28
N PHE A 97 -1.89 5.55 -6.47
CA PHE A 97 -2.50 5.10 -5.21
C PHE A 97 -3.80 4.31 -5.42
N ASP A 98 -4.43 4.44 -6.58
CA ASP A 98 -5.55 3.63 -7.06
C ASP A 98 -5.06 2.25 -7.57
N VAL A 99 -4.65 1.36 -6.65
CA VAL A 99 -4.08 0.05 -7.00
C VAL A 99 -5.13 -0.90 -7.59
N SER A 100 -4.84 -1.45 -8.77
CA SER A 100 -5.66 -2.42 -9.50
C SER A 100 -5.19 -3.87 -9.35
N ASP A 101 -3.90 -4.09 -9.09
CA ASP A 101 -3.32 -5.40 -8.79
C ASP A 101 -2.07 -5.24 -7.91
N TYR A 102 -2.12 -5.76 -6.69
CA TYR A 102 -1.01 -5.69 -5.74
C TYR A 102 0.19 -6.60 -6.09
N MET A 103 0.00 -7.54 -7.02
CA MET A 103 1.01 -8.54 -7.39
C MET A 103 1.74 -8.19 -8.69
N ARG A 104 1.37 -7.07 -9.34
CA ARG A 104 1.89 -6.66 -10.64
C ARG A 104 2.49 -5.26 -10.59
N ILE A 105 3.63 -5.10 -11.28
CA ILE A 105 4.26 -3.80 -11.53
C ILE A 105 3.48 -3.06 -12.63
N ARG A 106 3.36 -1.74 -12.52
CA ARG A 106 2.77 -0.90 -13.58
C ARG A 106 3.56 -1.07 -14.88
N ASP A 107 2.87 -1.38 -15.99
CA ASP A 107 3.51 -1.84 -17.23
C ASP A 107 4.49 -0.81 -17.85
N ASP A 108 4.25 0.48 -17.63
CA ASP A 108 5.11 1.58 -18.06
C ASP A 108 6.41 1.70 -17.23
N LEU A 109 6.44 1.14 -16.01
CA LEU A 109 7.58 1.22 -15.10
C LEU A 109 8.59 0.07 -15.28
N GLY A 110 8.14 -1.08 -15.77
CA GLY A 110 8.97 -2.25 -16.03
C GLY A 110 8.33 -3.53 -15.51
N THR A 111 9.17 -4.49 -15.14
CA THR A 111 8.74 -5.84 -14.75
C THR A 111 9.04 -6.16 -13.30
N MET A 112 8.50 -7.29 -12.81
CA MET A 112 8.86 -7.81 -11.49
C MET A 112 10.35 -8.16 -11.39
N GLU A 113 10.99 -8.53 -12.50
CA GLU A 113 12.43 -8.79 -12.54
C GLU A 113 13.24 -7.49 -12.39
N ASP A 114 12.81 -6.39 -13.00
CA ASP A 114 13.43 -5.08 -12.78
C ASP A 114 13.36 -4.66 -11.31
N MET A 115 12.22 -4.88 -10.66
CA MET A 115 12.07 -4.60 -9.22
C MET A 115 13.00 -5.49 -8.38
N LYS A 116 13.15 -6.77 -8.69
CA LYS A 116 14.11 -7.64 -7.99
C LYS A 116 15.54 -7.13 -8.14
N ASN A 117 15.92 -6.64 -9.34
CA ASN A 117 17.23 -6.06 -9.57
C ASN A 117 17.45 -4.78 -8.73
N VAL A 118 16.43 -3.93 -8.61
CA VAL A 118 16.44 -2.77 -7.71
C VAL A 118 16.62 -3.18 -6.24
N ILE A 119 15.88 -4.20 -5.78
CA ILE A 119 16.01 -4.74 -4.41
C ILE A 119 17.42 -5.24 -4.15
N HIS A 120 17.97 -6.03 -5.08
CA HIS A 120 19.32 -6.58 -4.97
C HIS A 120 20.39 -5.49 -4.89
N GLU A 121 20.29 -4.47 -5.75
CA GLU A 121 21.26 -3.37 -5.75
C GLU A 121 21.15 -2.50 -4.49
N ALA A 122 19.93 -2.21 -4.04
CA ALA A 122 19.70 -1.51 -2.77
C ALA A 122 20.32 -2.27 -1.59
N GLN A 123 20.13 -3.59 -1.53
CA GLN A 123 20.72 -4.45 -0.49
C GLN A 123 22.25 -4.40 -0.51
N LYS A 124 22.90 -4.54 -1.67
CA LYS A 124 24.36 -4.41 -1.80
C LYS A 124 24.90 -3.08 -1.28
N LEU A 125 24.17 -2.01 -1.53
CA LEU A 125 24.53 -0.65 -1.11
C LEU A 125 24.09 -0.33 0.32
N GLY A 126 23.41 -1.24 1.02
CA GLY A 126 22.87 -1.00 2.37
C GLY A 126 21.76 0.06 2.40
N ILE A 127 21.07 0.27 1.29
CA ILE A 127 19.88 1.13 1.17
C ILE A 127 18.64 0.33 1.51
N ARG A 128 17.79 0.86 2.39
CA ARG A 128 16.48 0.28 2.70
C ARG A 128 15.45 0.73 1.68
N LEU A 129 14.64 -0.18 1.18
CA LEU A 129 13.54 0.18 0.29
C LEU A 129 12.23 0.32 1.08
N PHE A 130 11.47 1.34 0.72
CA PHE A 130 10.12 1.61 1.19
C PHE A 130 9.18 1.59 0.00
N MET A 131 7.99 1.04 0.22
CA MET A 131 6.90 1.04 -0.74
C MET A 131 5.62 1.50 -0.05
N ASP A 132 4.72 2.09 -0.82
CA ASP A 132 3.37 2.35 -0.39
C ASP A 132 2.55 1.05 -0.33
N LEU A 133 1.85 0.84 0.79
CA LEU A 133 0.85 -0.21 0.93
C LEU A 133 -0.52 0.45 1.07
N VAL A 134 -1.23 0.60 -0.05
CA VAL A 134 -2.57 1.19 -0.05
C VAL A 134 -3.57 0.13 0.41
N SER A 135 -3.89 0.09 1.71
CA SER A 135 -4.80 -0.92 2.28
C SER A 135 -6.22 -0.42 2.52
N ASN A 136 -6.47 0.88 2.37
CA ASN A 136 -7.76 1.50 2.66
C ASN A 136 -8.76 1.36 1.50
N HIS A 137 -8.27 1.40 0.27
CA HIS A 137 -9.07 1.36 -0.95
C HIS A 137 -8.30 0.62 -2.06
N VAL A 138 -9.03 0.26 -3.12
CA VAL A 138 -8.49 -0.30 -4.37
C VAL A 138 -9.15 0.43 -5.54
N SER A 139 -8.52 0.42 -6.70
CA SER A 139 -9.11 0.92 -7.95
C SER A 139 -10.45 0.23 -8.26
N GLU A 140 -11.35 0.93 -8.92
CA GLU A 140 -12.54 0.31 -9.52
C GLU A 140 -12.16 -0.81 -10.51
N GLN A 141 -10.97 -0.78 -11.11
CA GLN A 141 -10.49 -1.83 -12.02
C GLN A 141 -9.96 -3.08 -11.29
N HIS A 142 -9.86 -3.04 -9.96
CA HIS A 142 -9.37 -4.16 -9.17
C HIS A 142 -10.34 -5.36 -9.26
N GLU A 143 -9.79 -6.57 -9.39
CA GLU A 143 -10.57 -7.81 -9.57
C GLU A 143 -11.68 -7.96 -8.51
N TRP A 144 -11.38 -7.64 -7.26
CA TRP A 144 -12.35 -7.65 -6.16
C TRP A 144 -13.53 -6.71 -6.40
N PHE A 145 -13.29 -5.49 -6.87
CA PHE A 145 -14.37 -4.54 -7.15
C PHE A 145 -15.20 -5.00 -8.34
N GLN A 146 -14.55 -5.44 -9.42
CA GLN A 146 -15.23 -6.00 -10.60
C GLN A 146 -16.13 -7.19 -10.25
N LYS A 147 -15.65 -8.12 -9.41
CA LYS A 147 -16.47 -9.25 -8.93
C LYS A 147 -17.62 -8.80 -8.02
N ALA A 148 -17.38 -7.82 -7.14
CA ALA A 148 -18.43 -7.25 -6.30
C ALA A 148 -19.53 -6.59 -7.15
N GLN A 149 -19.15 -5.86 -8.19
CA GLN A 149 -20.06 -5.21 -9.14
C GLN A 149 -20.85 -6.23 -9.95
N ALA A 150 -20.22 -7.34 -10.34
CA ALA A 150 -20.87 -8.48 -11.00
C ALA A 150 -21.81 -9.29 -10.08
N GLY A 151 -21.91 -8.95 -8.79
CA GLY A 151 -22.85 -9.56 -7.86
C GLY A 151 -22.27 -10.67 -6.98
N ASP A 152 -20.95 -10.90 -6.98
CA ASP A 152 -20.32 -11.88 -6.09
C ASP A 152 -20.42 -11.41 -4.62
N GLU A 153 -21.24 -12.11 -3.83
CA GLU A 153 -21.51 -11.77 -2.44
C GLU A 153 -20.26 -11.77 -1.55
N LYS A 154 -19.26 -12.60 -1.86
CA LYS A 154 -18.02 -12.66 -1.08
C LYS A 154 -17.26 -11.34 -1.23
N TYR A 155 -17.09 -10.88 -2.46
CA TYR A 155 -16.35 -9.64 -2.74
C TYR A 155 -17.18 -8.40 -2.42
N ARG A 156 -18.51 -8.44 -2.54
CA ARG A 156 -19.38 -7.34 -2.08
C ARG A 156 -19.18 -7.02 -0.59
N LYS A 157 -18.87 -8.02 0.25
CA LYS A 157 -18.59 -7.82 1.69
C LYS A 157 -17.24 -7.15 1.96
N TYR A 158 -16.37 -6.98 0.96
CA TYR A 158 -15.12 -6.23 1.11
C TYR A 158 -15.33 -4.73 1.03
N PHE A 159 -16.47 -4.29 0.47
CA PHE A 159 -16.78 -2.88 0.23
C PHE A 159 -17.99 -2.43 1.05
N ILE A 160 -18.06 -1.14 1.33
CA ILE A 160 -19.28 -0.52 1.85
C ILE A 160 -20.14 -0.16 0.65
N VAL A 161 -21.25 -0.88 0.47
CA VAL A 161 -22.19 -0.64 -0.64
C VAL A 161 -23.43 0.07 -0.12
N GLN A 162 -23.82 1.16 -0.78
CA GLN A 162 -25.02 1.94 -0.47
C GLN A 162 -25.84 2.17 -1.74
N LYS A 163 -27.16 2.27 -1.59
CA LYS A 163 -28.07 2.54 -2.72
C LYS A 163 -27.97 4.00 -3.18
N GLU A 164 -27.82 4.91 -2.23
CA GLU A 164 -27.70 6.34 -2.47
C GLU A 164 -26.26 6.77 -2.17
N LYS A 165 -25.77 7.74 -2.95
CA LYS A 165 -24.45 8.31 -2.76
C LYS A 165 -24.37 8.98 -1.37
N PRO A 166 -23.40 8.61 -0.52
CA PRO A 166 -23.17 9.29 0.74
C PRO A 166 -22.99 10.80 0.56
N HIS A 167 -23.72 11.62 1.31
CA HIS A 167 -23.55 13.06 1.27
C HIS A 167 -22.35 13.47 2.15
N PHE A 168 -21.28 13.92 1.51
CA PHE A 168 -20.11 14.43 2.23
C PHE A 168 -20.43 15.76 2.92
N VAL A 169 -20.17 15.83 4.23
CA VAL A 169 -20.49 17.00 5.04
C VAL A 169 -19.24 17.82 5.39
N GLY A 170 -18.08 17.18 5.55
CA GLY A 170 -16.84 17.87 5.92
C GLY A 170 -15.80 16.94 6.56
N LYS A 171 -14.65 17.52 6.93
CA LYS A 171 -13.57 16.81 7.62
C LYS A 171 -13.37 17.35 9.03
N PHE A 172 -12.89 16.52 9.94
CA PHE A 172 -12.52 16.92 11.30
C PHE A 172 -11.32 16.11 11.80
N HIS A 173 -10.62 16.63 12.81
CA HIS A 173 -9.47 15.96 13.42
C HIS A 173 -9.90 15.27 14.73
N LYS A 174 -9.48 14.02 14.92
CA LYS A 174 -9.66 13.27 16.17
C LYS A 174 -8.56 12.23 16.32
N GLU A 175 -7.94 12.17 17.50
CA GLU A 175 -6.94 11.15 17.87
C GLU A 175 -5.78 11.03 16.84
N SER A 176 -5.25 12.18 16.40
CA SER A 176 -4.18 12.29 15.38
C SER A 176 -4.56 11.88 13.95
N ALA A 177 -5.82 11.50 13.70
CA ALA A 177 -6.32 11.19 12.37
C ALA A 177 -7.25 12.28 11.83
N VAL A 178 -7.35 12.35 10.50
CA VAL A 178 -8.37 13.13 9.80
C VAL A 178 -9.55 12.21 9.53
N TRP A 179 -10.75 12.68 9.80
CA TRP A 179 -11.98 11.94 9.58
C TRP A 179 -12.85 12.70 8.59
N ALA A 180 -13.53 11.98 7.70
CA ALA A 180 -14.59 12.49 6.86
C ALA A 180 -15.95 12.16 7.48
N ARG A 181 -16.83 13.17 7.52
CA ARG A 181 -18.22 13.02 7.93
C ARG A 181 -19.09 12.87 6.69
N TYR A 182 -19.90 11.82 6.67
CA TYR A 182 -20.89 11.55 5.64
C TYR A 182 -22.27 11.36 6.26
N ILE A 183 -23.32 11.76 5.53
CA ILE A 183 -24.69 11.30 5.77
C ILE A 183 -24.97 10.13 4.83
N VAL A 184 -25.34 8.99 5.39
CA VAL A 184 -25.66 7.75 4.69
C VAL A 184 -27.03 7.28 5.16
N ASN A 185 -28.02 7.27 4.26
CA ASN A 185 -29.41 6.92 4.58
C ASN A 185 -29.98 7.73 5.77
N GLY A 186 -29.65 9.02 5.85
CA GLY A 186 -30.08 9.90 6.95
C GLY A 186 -29.27 9.75 8.25
N GLU A 187 -28.34 8.80 8.34
CA GLU A 187 -27.47 8.60 9.50
C GLU A 187 -26.07 9.18 9.27
N GLU A 188 -25.51 9.80 10.30
CA GLU A 188 -24.13 10.28 10.27
C GLU A 188 -23.14 9.12 10.41
N ARG A 189 -22.15 9.06 9.51
CA ARG A 189 -21.05 8.09 9.52
C ARG A 189 -19.72 8.84 9.47
N HIS A 190 -18.76 8.35 10.24
CA HIS A 190 -17.38 8.88 10.23
C HIS A 190 -16.46 7.84 9.60
N VAL A 191 -15.73 8.26 8.58
CA VAL A 191 -14.74 7.42 7.89
C VAL A 191 -13.37 8.00 8.18
N ASN A 192 -12.46 7.16 8.69
CA ASN A 192 -11.09 7.58 8.90
C ASN A 192 -10.42 7.79 7.54
N ILE A 193 -9.88 8.98 7.32
CA ILE A 193 -9.02 9.27 6.18
C ILE A 193 -7.61 8.96 6.69
N ALA A 194 -7.17 7.71 6.52
CA ALA A 194 -5.78 7.38 6.79
C ALA A 194 -4.90 8.30 5.92
N TYR A 195 -3.81 8.81 6.50
CA TYR A 195 -2.82 9.65 5.79
C TYR A 195 -2.17 8.85 4.64
N CYS A 196 -2.84 8.79 3.50
CA CYS A 196 -2.33 8.57 2.13
C CYS A 196 -3.53 8.74 1.19
N VAL A 197 -3.54 9.90 0.53
CA VAL A 197 -4.30 10.37 -0.64
C VAL A 197 -5.80 10.02 -0.75
N LEU A 198 -6.59 11.06 -0.97
CA LEU A 198 -8.03 11.01 -1.12
C LEU A 198 -8.36 10.57 -2.55
N ASP A 199 -8.80 9.32 -2.72
CA ASP A 199 -9.51 8.98 -3.93
C ASP A 199 -10.88 9.70 -3.95
N GLN A 200 -10.97 10.72 -4.81
CA GLN A 200 -12.19 11.48 -5.10
C GLN A 200 -13.05 10.83 -6.18
N SER A 201 -12.75 9.61 -6.64
CA SER A 201 -13.59 8.92 -7.63
C SER A 201 -14.70 8.09 -6.97
N TRP A 202 -15.76 8.78 -6.52
CA TRP A 202 -17.06 8.13 -6.33
C TRP A 202 -17.97 8.60 -7.46
N ILE A 203 -18.12 7.77 -8.50
CA ILE A 203 -19.22 7.89 -9.48
C ILE A 203 -20.49 7.33 -8.84
#